data_AF-A0AAJ7SLG5-F1
#
_entry.id   AF-A0AAJ7SLG5-F1
#
_cell.length_a   1.000
_cell.length_b   1.000
_cell.length_c   1.000
_cell.angle_alpha   90.00
_cell.angle_beta   90.00
_cell.angle_gamma   90.00
#
_symmetry.space_group_name_H-M   'P 1'
#
loop_
_entity.id
_entity.type
_entity.pdbx_description
1 polymer ?
#
loop_
_entity_poly.entity_id
_entity_poly.type
_entity_poly.pdbx_seq_one_letter_code
_entity_poly.pdbx_strand_id
1 'polypeptide(L)'
;MISTKRKLTETQEAALEKFREAVLDVSPWLPYSDDHYLLKWLRARKFNVKDAEMMIRKHVEFRKLMDVDHLVRHWKPSEVVEKYFSGGLCGWDRQGSPLWWEVVGDLDPSGLMRSERPHAFMCSKVRELEMMLAECQQQTQLLGRQVDSMVVIMDLHNLSRKHLWKPFLESNLEMLRMFEANYPECLKTVFIIRAPRIFPLVYNIVKPIISEDTKLKIRVLGSDFKDVLLSHIEASELPEFYGGTRTGKDGDPRCGDKIRFPTEVPLRFYAARDGDYEKCLSVGLGSSFTHSLHVETSGSIIQYLLTYSLTYSLTYSLTYSLTYSLTYSPTHSPTHSPTHLLTHLLTHLLTHSLSELSECRTGIIVHTQPARGDQWEHHTMVVPD
;
A
#
# COMPACT_ATOMS: atom_id res chain seq x y z
N MET A 1 -20.19 -35.01 10.03
CA MET A 1 -20.75 -34.22 11.15
C MET A 1 -19.56 -33.61 11.89
N ILE A 2 -19.32 -32.31 12.01
CA ILE A 2 -20.16 -31.10 11.96
C ILE A 2 -19.33 -30.03 11.22
N SER A 3 -19.73 -29.63 10.01
CA SER A 3 -19.41 -28.29 9.51
C SER A 3 -20.38 -27.38 10.23
N THR A 4 -19.93 -26.70 11.27
CA THR A 4 -20.70 -25.67 11.94
C THR A 4 -20.82 -24.49 10.97
N LYS A 5 -21.70 -24.62 9.98
CA LYS A 5 -22.53 -23.48 9.58
C LYS A 5 -23.12 -23.01 10.89
N ARG A 6 -22.53 -22.00 11.54
CA ARG A 6 -23.18 -21.30 12.64
C ARG A 6 -24.51 -20.87 12.06
N LYS A 7 -25.57 -21.56 12.45
CA LYS A 7 -26.91 -21.29 11.94
C LYS A 7 -27.20 -19.84 12.32
N LEU A 8 -27.47 -19.01 11.32
CA LEU A 8 -27.81 -17.62 11.57
C LEU A 8 -29.07 -17.59 12.44
N THR A 9 -29.16 -16.62 13.33
CA THR A 9 -30.44 -16.35 14.01
C THR A 9 -31.41 -15.73 13.02
N GLU A 10 -32.72 -15.80 13.27
CA GLU A 10 -33.72 -15.14 12.41
C GLU A 10 -33.43 -13.65 12.19
N THR A 11 -32.92 -12.96 13.22
CA THR A 11 -32.48 -11.56 13.12
C THR A 11 -31.29 -11.39 12.19
N GLN A 12 -30.33 -12.33 12.20
CA GLN A 12 -29.16 -12.29 11.33
C GLN A 12 -29.52 -12.63 9.88
N GLU A 13 -30.46 -13.56 9.66
CA GLU A 13 -31.01 -13.86 8.33
C GLU A 13 -31.74 -12.64 7.77
N ALA A 14 -32.60 -11.99 8.56
CA ALA A 14 -33.26 -10.76 8.15
C ALA A 14 -32.28 -9.60 7.87
N ALA A 15 -31.18 -9.50 8.62
CA ALA A 15 -30.13 -8.52 8.35
C ALA A 15 -29.37 -8.83 7.06
N LEU A 16 -29.12 -10.11 6.76
CA LEU A 16 -28.48 -10.54 5.52
C LEU A 16 -29.33 -10.19 4.30
N GLU A 17 -30.64 -10.46 4.35
CA GLU A 17 -31.53 -10.14 3.22
C GLU A 17 -31.62 -8.63 2.98
N LYS A 18 -31.82 -7.82 4.02
CA LYS A 18 -31.80 -6.35 3.91
C LYS A 18 -30.48 -5.83 3.36
N PHE A 19 -29.37 -6.40 3.80
CA PHE A 19 -28.04 -6.01 3.34
C PHE A 19 -27.83 -6.36 1.87
N ARG A 20 -28.26 -7.55 1.44
CA ARG A 20 -28.20 -7.99 0.05
C ARG A 20 -28.96 -7.05 -0.88
N GLU A 21 -30.18 -6.68 -0.51
CA GLU A 21 -30.97 -5.69 -1.24
C GLU A 21 -30.26 -4.33 -1.31
N ALA A 22 -29.69 -3.87 -0.20
CA ALA A 22 -29.05 -2.57 -0.09
C ALA A 22 -27.75 -2.43 -0.91
N VAL A 23 -27.10 -3.54 -1.28
CA VAL A 23 -25.83 -3.54 -2.04
C VAL A 23 -25.97 -4.10 -3.45
N LEU A 24 -27.21 -4.35 -3.89
CA LEU A 24 -27.47 -4.95 -5.19
C LEU A 24 -26.91 -4.10 -6.35
N ASP A 25 -26.99 -2.77 -6.23
CA ASP A 25 -26.49 -1.80 -7.20
C ASP A 25 -24.96 -1.84 -7.38
N VAL A 26 -24.23 -2.16 -6.31
CA VAL A 26 -22.75 -2.26 -6.34
C VAL A 26 -22.24 -3.69 -6.53
N SER A 27 -23.12 -4.69 -6.52
CA SER A 27 -22.76 -6.10 -6.69
C SER A 27 -21.91 -6.43 -7.92
N PRO A 28 -22.04 -5.75 -9.09
CA PRO A 28 -21.17 -6.02 -10.24
C PRO A 28 -19.69 -5.66 -10.02
N TRP A 29 -19.38 -4.85 -9.00
CA TRP A 29 -18.02 -4.41 -8.66
C TRP A 29 -17.37 -5.23 -7.53
N LEU A 30 -18.12 -6.17 -6.98
CA LEU A 30 -17.65 -7.07 -5.93
C LEU A 30 -17.09 -8.35 -6.57
N PRO A 31 -16.04 -8.95 -5.96
CA PRO A 31 -15.50 -10.20 -6.47
C PRO A 31 -16.48 -11.36 -6.30
N TYR A 32 -17.33 -11.31 -5.27
CA TYR A 32 -18.35 -12.31 -4.95
C TYR A 32 -19.62 -11.64 -4.43
N SER A 33 -20.76 -12.27 -4.68
CA SER A 33 -22.08 -11.82 -4.22
C SER A 33 -22.84 -12.87 -3.39
N ASP A 34 -22.17 -13.98 -3.05
CA ASP A 34 -22.74 -15.03 -2.22
C ASP A 34 -22.87 -14.60 -0.74
N ASP A 35 -23.73 -15.30 -0.02
CA ASP A 35 -24.02 -15.05 1.40
C ASP A 35 -22.76 -15.07 2.26
N HIS A 36 -21.82 -15.94 1.93
CA HIS A 36 -20.61 -16.08 2.71
C HIS A 36 -19.75 -14.82 2.62
N TYR A 37 -19.60 -14.26 1.42
CA TYR A 37 -18.93 -12.97 1.22
C TYR A 37 -19.64 -11.83 1.95
N LEU A 38 -20.96 -11.70 1.76
CA LEU A 38 -21.75 -10.63 2.41
C LEU A 38 -21.72 -10.70 3.94
N LEU A 39 -21.73 -11.91 4.50
CA LEU A 39 -21.65 -12.13 5.94
C LEU A 39 -20.34 -11.63 6.56
N LYS A 40 -19.23 -11.54 5.82
CA LYS A 40 -17.96 -10.98 6.34
C LYS A 40 -18.13 -9.51 6.73
N TRP A 41 -18.78 -8.73 5.87
CA TRP A 41 -19.06 -7.31 6.09
C TRP A 41 -20.03 -7.10 7.26
N LEU A 42 -21.09 -7.91 7.32
CA LEU A 42 -22.05 -7.88 8.42
C LEU A 42 -21.38 -8.22 9.76
N ARG A 43 -20.58 -9.30 9.83
CA ARG A 43 -19.89 -9.69 11.07
C ARG A 43 -18.93 -8.60 11.54
N ALA A 44 -18.14 -8.03 10.63
CA ALA A 44 -17.23 -6.92 10.93
C ALA A 44 -17.94 -5.67 11.47
N ARG A 45 -19.26 -5.55 11.27
CA ARG A 45 -20.11 -4.47 11.79
C ARG A 45 -21.19 -4.98 12.73
N LYS A 46 -21.00 -6.15 13.35
CA LYS A 46 -21.91 -6.73 14.35
C LYS A 46 -23.37 -6.79 13.87
N PHE A 47 -23.56 -7.12 12.60
CA PHE A 47 -24.85 -7.17 11.89
C PHE A 47 -25.60 -5.83 11.81
N ASN A 48 -24.92 -4.70 12.00
CA ASN A 48 -25.47 -3.39 11.64
C ASN A 48 -25.42 -3.23 10.10
N VAL A 49 -26.60 -3.31 9.48
CA VAL A 49 -26.76 -3.26 8.01
C VAL A 49 -26.21 -1.95 7.43
N LYS A 50 -26.51 -0.80 8.05
CA LYS A 50 -26.09 0.52 7.54
C LYS A 50 -24.57 0.69 7.59
N ASP A 51 -23.95 0.25 8.68
CA ASP A 51 -22.50 0.35 8.84
C ASP A 51 -21.77 -0.63 7.90
N ALA A 52 -22.33 -1.83 7.70
CA ALA A 52 -21.82 -2.81 6.75
C ALA A 52 -21.93 -2.30 5.31
N GLU A 53 -23.05 -1.66 4.95
CA GLU A 53 -23.26 -1.04 3.64
C GLU A 53 -22.25 0.09 3.39
N MET A 54 -22.04 0.96 4.37
CA MET A 54 -21.03 2.01 4.26
C MET A 54 -19.62 1.43 4.06
N MET A 55 -19.30 0.33 4.78
CA MET A 55 -17.99 -0.32 4.67
C MET A 55 -17.79 -0.94 3.28
N ILE A 56 -18.75 -1.72 2.79
CA ILE A 56 -18.59 -2.43 1.51
C ILE A 56 -18.63 -1.45 0.32
N ARG A 57 -19.38 -0.34 0.41
CA ARG A 57 -19.34 0.73 -0.61
C ARG A 57 -17.97 1.42 -0.65
N LYS A 58 -17.36 1.70 0.50
CA LYS A 58 -15.96 2.18 0.55
C LYS A 58 -14.98 1.18 -0.04
N HIS A 59 -15.19 -0.10 0.19
CA HIS A 59 -14.39 -1.15 -0.42
C HIS A 59 -14.54 -1.18 -1.95
N VAL A 60 -15.73 -0.97 -2.50
CA VAL A 60 -15.95 -0.85 -3.95
C VAL A 60 -15.15 0.32 -4.53
N GLU A 61 -15.16 1.48 -3.87
CA GLU A 61 -14.36 2.63 -4.31
C GLU A 61 -12.85 2.36 -4.22
N PHE A 62 -12.40 1.68 -3.15
CA PHE A 62 -11.02 1.20 -3.04
C PHE A 62 -10.64 0.25 -4.20
N ARG A 63 -11.51 -0.71 -4.53
CA ARG A 63 -11.28 -1.65 -5.62
C ARG A 63 -11.11 -0.96 -6.96
N LYS A 64 -11.92 0.06 -7.23
CA LYS A 64 -11.82 0.90 -8.44
C LYS A 64 -10.53 1.71 -8.44
N LEU A 65 -10.21 2.38 -7.34
CA LEU A 65 -9.03 3.25 -7.23
C LEU A 65 -7.72 2.48 -7.40
N MET A 66 -7.63 1.30 -6.79
CA MET A 66 -6.46 0.42 -6.88
C MET A 66 -6.45 -0.46 -8.14
N ASP A 67 -7.54 -0.41 -8.92
CA ASP A 67 -7.78 -1.27 -10.09
C ASP A 67 -7.45 -2.75 -9.78
N VAL A 68 -8.03 -3.26 -8.69
CA VAL A 68 -7.63 -4.53 -8.06
C VAL A 68 -7.66 -5.71 -9.04
N ASP A 69 -8.69 -5.76 -9.89
CA ASP A 69 -8.87 -6.86 -10.84
C ASP A 69 -7.77 -6.88 -11.92
N HIS A 70 -7.35 -5.71 -12.41
CA HIS A 70 -6.21 -5.60 -13.33
C HIS A 70 -4.88 -5.82 -12.59
N LEU A 71 -4.75 -5.27 -11.39
CA LEU A 71 -3.56 -5.39 -10.55
C LEU A 71 -3.20 -6.86 -10.30
N VAL A 72 -4.18 -7.70 -9.92
CA VAL A 72 -3.92 -9.12 -9.67
C VAL A 72 -3.40 -9.85 -10.93
N ARG A 73 -3.95 -9.51 -12.10
CA ARG A 73 -3.68 -10.21 -13.37
C ARG A 73 -2.42 -9.73 -14.09
N HIS A 74 -2.14 -8.44 -14.03
CA HIS A 74 -1.20 -7.79 -14.95
C HIS A 74 -0.07 -7.04 -14.25
N TRP A 75 -0.27 -6.59 -13.00
CA TRP A 75 0.79 -5.87 -12.30
C TRP A 75 1.95 -6.80 -11.96
N LYS A 76 3.16 -6.32 -12.25
CA LYS A 76 4.41 -7.01 -11.92
C LYS A 76 5.16 -6.20 -10.87
N PRO A 77 5.61 -6.83 -9.77
CA PRO A 77 6.46 -6.15 -8.81
C PRO A 77 7.77 -5.74 -9.48
N SER A 78 8.34 -4.62 -9.02
CA SER A 78 9.72 -4.29 -9.35
C SER A 78 10.68 -5.29 -8.71
N GLU A 79 11.93 -5.34 -9.18
CA GLU A 79 12.95 -6.20 -8.56
C GLU A 79 13.15 -5.85 -7.07
N VAL A 80 12.97 -4.59 -6.69
CA VAL A 80 13.06 -4.14 -5.29
C VAL A 80 11.98 -4.82 -4.44
N VAL A 81 10.73 -4.77 -4.88
CA VAL A 81 9.61 -5.41 -4.20
C VAL A 81 9.75 -6.92 -4.21
N GLU A 82 10.08 -7.51 -5.36
CA GLU A 82 10.11 -8.96 -5.53
C GLU A 82 11.22 -9.63 -4.71
N LYS A 83 12.39 -8.99 -4.56
CA LYS A 83 13.54 -9.62 -3.90
C LYS A 83 13.77 -9.16 -2.46
N TYR A 84 13.45 -7.91 -2.13
CA TYR A 84 13.84 -7.30 -0.85
C TYR A 84 12.66 -6.93 0.04
N PHE A 85 11.41 -7.12 -0.41
CA PHE A 85 10.23 -6.94 0.43
C PHE A 85 9.69 -8.29 0.93
N SER A 86 9.33 -8.34 2.22
CA SER A 86 8.89 -9.56 2.89
C SER A 86 7.55 -10.05 2.36
N GLY A 87 7.32 -11.35 2.52
CA GLY A 87 6.09 -12.01 2.11
C GLY A 87 6.36 -13.38 1.51
N GLY A 88 5.40 -14.27 1.65
CA GLY A 88 5.46 -15.58 1.02
C GLY A 88 4.36 -16.52 1.48
N LEU A 89 3.73 -17.19 0.54
CA LEU A 89 2.80 -18.29 0.82
C LEU A 89 3.62 -19.59 0.94
N CYS A 90 3.60 -20.22 2.11
CA CYS A 90 4.26 -21.50 2.31
C CYS A 90 3.54 -22.36 3.34
N GLY A 91 2.81 -23.37 2.84
CA GLY A 91 2.11 -24.36 3.63
C GLY A 91 0.67 -23.97 3.96
N TRP A 92 -0.03 -24.91 4.59
CA TRP A 92 -1.38 -24.75 5.10
C TRP A 92 -1.45 -25.27 6.53
N ASP A 93 -2.34 -24.71 7.34
CA ASP A 93 -2.61 -25.25 8.67
C ASP A 93 -3.40 -26.57 8.59
N ARG A 94 -3.60 -27.24 9.72
CA ARG A 94 -4.35 -28.51 9.80
C ARG A 94 -5.79 -28.43 9.28
N GLN A 95 -6.32 -27.22 9.13
CA GLN A 95 -7.66 -26.94 8.63
C GLN A 95 -7.64 -26.38 7.20
N GLY A 96 -6.52 -26.44 6.49
CA GLY A 96 -6.39 -25.98 5.11
C GLY A 96 -6.32 -24.47 4.95
N SER A 97 -6.23 -23.70 6.04
CA SER A 97 -6.02 -22.25 5.94
C SER A 97 -4.59 -21.98 5.45
N PRO A 98 -4.40 -21.19 4.38
CA PRO A 98 -3.07 -20.90 3.85
C PRO A 98 -2.22 -20.10 4.85
N LEU A 99 -0.91 -20.39 4.86
CA LEU A 99 0.08 -19.74 5.72
C LEU A 99 0.84 -18.63 4.97
N TRP A 100 0.64 -17.39 5.40
CA TRP A 100 1.39 -16.24 4.92
C TRP A 100 2.54 -15.91 5.87
N TRP A 101 3.76 -15.80 5.33
CA TRP A 101 4.98 -15.52 6.09
C TRP A 101 5.41 -14.07 5.91
N GLU A 102 5.63 -13.37 7.03
CA GLU A 102 6.16 -12.02 7.07
C GLU A 102 7.44 -11.98 7.91
N VAL A 103 8.60 -11.91 7.25
CA VAL A 103 9.91 -11.76 7.89
C VAL A 103 10.22 -10.27 8.01
N VAL A 104 9.85 -9.68 9.15
CA VAL A 104 9.83 -8.22 9.31
C VAL A 104 11.17 -7.66 9.72
N GLY A 105 11.85 -8.25 10.70
CA GLY A 105 13.01 -7.59 11.30
C GLY A 105 14.27 -7.56 10.44
N ASP A 106 14.32 -8.41 9.41
CA ASP A 106 15.39 -8.41 8.41
C ASP A 106 15.14 -7.43 7.24
N LEU A 107 13.98 -6.76 7.20
CA LEU A 107 13.74 -5.69 6.23
C LEU A 107 14.81 -4.59 6.34
N ASP A 108 15.09 -3.94 5.22
CA ASP A 108 15.87 -2.72 5.15
C ASP A 108 14.94 -1.51 4.91
N PRO A 109 14.42 -0.88 5.98
CA PRO A 109 13.53 0.27 5.85
C PRO A 109 14.09 1.39 4.99
N SER A 110 15.39 1.70 5.13
CA SER A 110 15.99 2.84 4.43
C SER A 110 16.14 2.54 2.96
N GLY A 111 16.72 1.38 2.62
CA GLY A 111 16.89 0.97 1.24
C GLY A 111 15.58 0.80 0.50
N LEU A 112 14.56 0.21 1.13
CA LEU A 112 13.23 0.06 0.52
C LEU A 112 12.59 1.40 0.18
N MET A 113 12.56 2.35 1.13
CA MET A 113 11.89 3.64 0.87
C MET A 113 12.68 4.55 -0.07
N ARG A 114 14.01 4.36 -0.18
CA ARG A 114 14.86 5.08 -1.13
C ARG A 114 14.79 4.49 -2.54
N SER A 115 14.55 3.19 -2.65
CA SER A 115 14.58 2.48 -3.93
C SER A 115 13.22 2.38 -4.60
N GLU A 116 12.12 2.44 -3.83
CA GLU A 116 10.78 2.20 -4.38
C GLU A 116 9.72 3.11 -3.74
N ARG A 117 8.66 3.40 -4.50
CA ARG A 117 7.55 4.23 -4.04
C ARG A 117 6.63 3.45 -3.10
N PRO A 118 6.11 4.08 -2.02
CA PRO A 118 5.14 3.46 -1.11
C PRO A 118 3.96 2.75 -1.81
N HIS A 119 3.48 3.33 -2.91
CA HIS A 119 2.41 2.76 -3.73
C HIS A 119 2.73 1.35 -4.26
N ALA A 120 3.98 1.06 -4.65
CA ALA A 120 4.33 -0.27 -5.14
C ALA A 120 4.25 -1.34 -4.04
N PHE A 121 4.62 -1.01 -2.81
CA PHE A 121 4.45 -1.90 -1.66
C PHE A 121 2.98 -2.13 -1.34
N MET A 122 2.15 -1.09 -1.43
CA MET A 122 0.70 -1.20 -1.30
C MET A 122 0.11 -2.11 -2.37
N CYS A 123 0.45 -1.92 -3.64
CA CYS A 123 0.03 -2.81 -4.73
C CYS A 123 0.44 -4.26 -4.46
N SER A 124 1.68 -4.48 -4.01
CA SER A 124 2.15 -5.82 -3.64
C SER A 124 1.27 -6.45 -2.57
N LYS A 125 0.98 -5.73 -1.47
CA LYS A 125 0.16 -6.28 -0.38
C LYS A 125 -1.29 -6.53 -0.79
N VAL A 126 -1.88 -5.65 -1.60
CA VAL A 126 -3.22 -5.89 -2.17
C VAL A 126 -3.20 -7.15 -3.03
N ARG A 127 -2.23 -7.29 -3.94
CA ARG A 127 -2.09 -8.48 -4.78
C ARG A 127 -1.94 -9.75 -3.95
N GLU A 128 -1.11 -9.72 -2.92
CA GLU A 128 -0.85 -10.84 -2.02
C GLU A 128 -2.10 -11.24 -1.24
N LEU A 129 -2.89 -10.28 -0.75
CA LEU A 129 -4.16 -10.55 -0.08
C LEU A 129 -5.18 -11.21 -1.02
N GLU A 130 -5.34 -10.70 -2.25
CA GLU A 130 -6.22 -11.31 -3.25
C GLU A 130 -5.76 -12.74 -3.60
N MET A 131 -4.45 -12.96 -3.74
CA MET A 131 -3.88 -14.30 -3.94
C MET A 131 -4.20 -15.25 -2.77
N MET A 132 -4.07 -14.77 -1.53
CA MET A 132 -4.38 -15.54 -0.33
C MET A 132 -5.87 -15.89 -0.25
N LEU A 133 -6.76 -14.98 -0.65
CA LEU A 133 -8.20 -15.24 -0.73
C LEU A 133 -8.52 -16.27 -1.82
N ALA A 134 -7.87 -16.19 -2.98
CA ALA A 134 -8.01 -17.19 -4.04
C ALA A 134 -7.53 -18.57 -3.56
N GLU A 135 -6.43 -18.63 -2.80
CA GLU A 135 -5.94 -19.87 -2.20
C GLU A 135 -6.96 -20.47 -1.21
N CYS A 136 -7.61 -19.64 -0.39
CA CYS A 136 -8.71 -20.10 0.48
C CYS A 136 -9.84 -20.76 -0.31
N GLN A 137 -10.18 -20.21 -1.49
CA GLN A 137 -11.20 -20.79 -2.35
C GLN A 137 -10.76 -22.12 -2.98
N GLN A 138 -9.50 -22.22 -3.42
CA GLN A 138 -8.96 -23.48 -3.91
C GLN A 138 -9.00 -24.55 -2.82
N GLN A 139 -8.59 -24.23 -1.60
CA GLN A 139 -8.67 -25.13 -0.46
C GLN A 139 -10.12 -25.50 -0.12
N THR A 140 -11.07 -24.57 -0.28
CA THR A 140 -12.50 -24.87 -0.11
C THR A 140 -12.97 -25.95 -1.08
N GLN A 141 -12.58 -25.84 -2.35
CA GLN A 141 -12.94 -26.80 -3.39
C GLN A 141 -12.28 -28.16 -3.13
N LEU A 142 -10.99 -28.17 -2.82
CA LEU A 142 -10.21 -29.39 -2.58
C LEU A 142 -10.70 -30.19 -1.37
N LEU A 143 -11.08 -29.50 -0.28
CA LEU A 143 -11.44 -30.13 0.98
C LEU A 143 -12.96 -30.38 1.12
N GLY A 144 -13.77 -29.88 0.19
CA GLY A 144 -15.23 -29.98 0.25
C GLY A 144 -15.85 -29.28 1.47
N ARG A 145 -15.14 -28.32 2.07
CA ARG A 145 -15.59 -27.52 3.23
C ARG A 145 -15.04 -26.11 3.15
N GLN A 146 -15.76 -25.16 3.74
CA GLN A 146 -15.36 -23.75 3.72
C GLN A 146 -13.98 -23.51 4.35
N VAL A 147 -13.10 -22.87 3.59
CA VAL A 147 -11.85 -22.23 4.02
C VAL A 147 -11.92 -20.79 3.55
N ASP A 148 -11.93 -19.85 4.48
CA ASP A 148 -12.27 -18.45 4.21
C ASP A 148 -11.32 -17.43 4.86
N SER A 149 -10.31 -17.96 5.56
CA SER A 149 -9.43 -17.19 6.41
C SER A 149 -8.00 -17.76 6.40
N MET A 150 -7.03 -16.86 6.51
CA MET A 150 -5.60 -17.13 6.41
C MET A 150 -4.90 -17.03 7.77
N VAL A 151 -3.80 -17.76 7.92
CA VAL A 151 -2.90 -17.63 9.07
C VAL A 151 -1.70 -16.81 8.65
N VAL A 152 -1.33 -15.82 9.45
CA VAL A 152 -0.12 -15.02 9.24
C VAL A 152 0.93 -15.40 10.28
N ILE A 153 2.13 -15.73 9.85
CA ILE A 153 3.29 -15.97 10.73
C ILE A 153 4.23 -14.78 10.56
N MET A 154 4.29 -13.93 11.58
CA MET A 154 5.15 -12.76 11.63
C MET A 154 6.40 -13.06 12.44
N ASP A 155 7.52 -13.09 11.76
CA ASP A 155 8.81 -13.28 12.35
C ASP A 155 9.50 -11.94 12.59
N LEU A 156 9.69 -11.62 13.87
CA LEU A 156 10.20 -10.31 14.30
C LEU A 156 11.65 -10.37 14.75
N HIS A 157 12.37 -11.46 14.45
CA HIS A 157 13.82 -11.51 14.68
C HIS A 157 14.51 -10.30 14.03
N ASN A 158 15.43 -9.65 14.73
CA ASN A 158 16.10 -8.40 14.34
C ASN A 158 15.23 -7.13 14.25
N LEU A 159 13.97 -7.18 14.71
CA LEU A 159 13.17 -5.96 14.87
C LEU A 159 13.88 -4.98 15.82
N SER A 160 14.20 -3.80 15.29
CA SER A 160 14.95 -2.74 15.96
C SER A 160 14.41 -1.35 15.64
N ARG A 161 15.04 -0.30 16.16
CA ARG A 161 14.62 1.11 15.96
C ARG A 161 14.61 1.55 14.49
N LYS A 162 15.33 0.87 13.58
CA LYS A 162 15.30 1.20 12.14
C LYS A 162 13.87 1.13 11.56
N HIS A 163 13.04 0.23 12.09
CA HIS A 163 11.64 0.04 11.65
C HIS A 163 10.69 1.13 12.16
N LEU A 164 11.14 1.96 13.12
CA LEU A 164 10.39 3.12 13.61
C LEU A 164 10.71 4.39 12.81
N TRP A 165 11.56 4.30 11.78
CA TRP A 165 11.82 5.42 10.90
C TRP A 165 10.53 5.82 10.17
N LYS A 166 10.17 7.10 10.29
CA LYS A 166 8.83 7.62 9.97
C LYS A 166 8.31 7.24 8.58
N PRO A 167 9.05 7.41 7.46
CA PRO A 167 8.54 7.03 6.13
C PRO A 167 8.16 5.55 6.02
N PHE A 168 9.01 4.67 6.54
CA PHE A 168 8.73 3.23 6.55
C PHE A 168 7.54 2.89 7.46
N LEU A 169 7.52 3.47 8.66
CA LEU A 169 6.45 3.26 9.63
C LEU A 169 5.10 3.73 9.06
N GLU A 170 5.02 4.92 8.49
CA GLU A 170 3.80 5.46 7.88
C GLU A 170 3.31 4.59 6.72
N SER A 171 4.21 4.11 5.85
CA SER A 171 3.84 3.18 4.78
C SER A 171 3.25 1.88 5.33
N ASN A 172 3.80 1.32 6.41
CA ASN A 172 3.27 0.11 7.04
C ASN A 172 1.94 0.35 7.76
N LEU A 173 1.78 1.49 8.44
CA LEU A 173 0.50 1.86 9.05
C LEU A 173 -0.60 2.02 8.00
N GLU A 174 -0.26 2.52 6.81
CA GLU A 174 -1.22 2.65 5.72
C GLU A 174 -1.62 1.29 5.14
N MET A 175 -0.67 0.38 4.95
CA MET A 175 -0.97 -1.01 4.56
C MET A 175 -1.87 -1.71 5.59
N LEU A 176 -1.64 -1.46 6.89
CA LEU A 176 -2.48 -2.00 7.96
C LEU A 176 -3.90 -1.41 7.94
N ARG A 177 -4.05 -0.10 7.71
CA ARG A 177 -5.37 0.53 7.55
C ARG A 177 -6.12 -0.02 6.34
N MET A 178 -5.42 -0.17 5.22
CA MET A 178 -5.95 -0.77 4.01
C MET A 178 -6.48 -2.18 4.31
N PHE A 179 -5.71 -3.01 5.03
CA PHE A 179 -6.13 -4.35 5.42
C PHE A 179 -7.42 -4.34 6.28
N GLU A 180 -7.42 -3.60 7.39
CA GLU A 180 -8.57 -3.53 8.33
C GLU A 180 -9.84 -2.95 7.68
N ALA A 181 -9.70 -2.06 6.70
CA ALA A 181 -10.83 -1.44 6.02
C ALA A 181 -11.43 -2.30 4.89
N ASN A 182 -10.62 -3.13 4.21
CA ASN A 182 -11.02 -3.77 2.96
C ASN A 182 -11.08 -5.30 3.02
N TYR A 183 -10.50 -5.92 4.05
CA TYR A 183 -10.39 -7.37 4.16
C TYR A 183 -10.98 -7.88 5.48
N PRO A 184 -12.28 -7.61 5.77
CA PRO A 184 -12.91 -8.06 7.00
C PRO A 184 -12.98 -9.59 7.09
N GLU A 185 -12.86 -10.12 8.32
CA GLU A 185 -13.08 -11.53 8.64
C GLU A 185 -12.25 -12.52 7.79
N CYS A 186 -11.12 -12.08 7.23
CA CYS A 186 -10.22 -12.94 6.45
C CYS A 186 -9.01 -13.45 7.26
N LEU A 187 -8.78 -12.91 8.46
CA LEU A 187 -7.71 -13.34 9.35
C LEU A 187 -8.22 -14.43 10.28
N LYS A 188 -7.48 -15.54 10.36
CA LYS A 188 -7.73 -16.62 11.31
C LYS A 188 -6.93 -16.42 12.59
N THR A 189 -5.61 -16.22 12.45
CA THR A 189 -4.67 -16.04 13.55
C THR A 189 -3.41 -15.37 13.02
N VAL A 190 -2.79 -14.52 13.84
CA VAL A 190 -1.43 -14.03 13.63
C VAL A 190 -0.52 -14.64 14.68
N PHE A 191 0.44 -15.46 14.28
CA PHE A 191 1.51 -15.91 15.18
C PHE A 191 2.68 -14.95 15.09
N ILE A 192 2.96 -14.24 16.18
CA ILE A 192 4.14 -13.39 16.30
C ILE A 192 5.22 -14.22 16.99
N ILE A 193 6.32 -14.49 16.28
CA ILE A 193 7.44 -15.29 16.76
C ILE A 193 8.71 -14.45 16.89
N ARG A 194 9.60 -14.88 17.79
CA ARG A 194 10.93 -14.27 18.00
C ARG A 194 10.89 -12.75 18.26
N ALA A 195 9.84 -12.27 18.93
CA ALA A 195 9.64 -10.85 19.24
C ALA A 195 10.72 -10.31 20.21
N PRO A 196 11.51 -9.29 19.83
CA PRO A 196 12.51 -8.70 20.71
C PRO A 196 11.90 -7.70 21.69
N ARG A 197 12.70 -7.21 22.65
CA ARG A 197 12.27 -6.29 23.72
C ARG A 197 11.66 -4.97 23.24
N ILE A 198 11.90 -4.56 21.99
CA ILE A 198 11.27 -3.36 21.39
C ILE A 198 9.83 -3.61 20.92
N PHE A 199 9.40 -4.87 20.78
CA PHE A 199 8.07 -5.21 20.25
C PHE A 199 6.90 -4.50 20.96
N PRO A 200 6.84 -4.40 22.30
CA PRO A 200 5.73 -3.69 22.96
C PRO A 200 5.59 -2.23 22.53
N LEU A 201 6.70 -1.55 22.22
CA LEU A 201 6.66 -0.18 21.69
C LEU A 201 6.02 -0.15 20.30
N VAL A 202 6.42 -1.06 19.41
CA VAL A 202 5.84 -1.18 18.05
C VAL A 202 4.36 -1.56 18.13
N TYR A 203 4.00 -2.50 18.99
CA TYR A 203 2.62 -2.94 19.18
C TYR A 203 1.73 -1.78 19.65
N ASN A 204 2.21 -0.96 20.59
CA ASN A 204 1.45 0.22 21.06
C ASN A 204 1.19 1.26 19.96
N ILE A 205 2.03 1.34 18.92
CA ILE A 205 1.83 2.24 17.78
C ILE A 205 0.74 1.69 16.85
N VAL A 206 0.71 0.38 16.59
CA VAL A 206 -0.27 -0.23 15.68
C VAL A 206 -1.62 -0.53 16.34
N LYS A 207 -1.63 -0.71 17.68
CA LYS A 207 -2.79 -1.06 18.50
C LYS A 207 -4.05 -0.19 18.27
N PRO A 208 -3.95 1.13 18.04
CA PRO A 208 -5.12 1.97 17.77
C PRO A 208 -5.77 1.74 16.41
N ILE A 209 -5.06 1.13 15.45
CA ILE A 209 -5.54 0.88 14.08
C ILE A 209 -6.22 -0.49 14.00
N ILE A 210 -5.68 -1.49 14.70
CA ILE A 210 -6.21 -2.86 14.67
C ILE A 210 -7.57 -2.97 15.37
N SER A 211 -8.50 -3.69 14.74
CA SER A 211 -9.82 -3.95 15.32
C SER A 211 -9.75 -4.89 16.53
N GLU A 212 -10.79 -4.91 17.37
CA GLU A 212 -10.87 -5.85 18.49
C GLU A 212 -10.85 -7.31 18.03
N ASP A 213 -11.44 -7.61 16.87
CA ASP A 213 -11.38 -8.95 16.25
C ASP A 213 -9.94 -9.34 15.92
N THR A 214 -9.18 -8.46 15.24
CA THR A 214 -7.76 -8.70 14.95
C THR A 214 -6.95 -8.87 16.24
N LYS A 215 -7.17 -8.05 17.28
CA LYS A 215 -6.47 -8.17 18.57
C LYS A 215 -6.64 -9.54 19.20
N LEU A 216 -7.86 -10.10 19.15
CA LEU A 216 -8.15 -11.43 19.70
C LEU A 216 -7.46 -12.56 18.93
N LYS A 217 -7.09 -12.32 17.67
CA LYS A 217 -6.43 -13.28 16.78
C LYS A 217 -4.90 -13.20 16.83
N ILE A 218 -4.33 -12.18 17.46
CA ILE A 218 -2.88 -12.04 17.63
C ILE A 218 -2.39 -12.91 18.78
N ARG A 219 -1.42 -13.78 18.50
CA ARG A 219 -0.76 -14.66 19.47
C ARG A 219 0.75 -14.41 19.47
N VAL A 220 1.25 -13.78 20.52
CA VAL A 220 2.69 -13.58 20.74
C VAL A 220 3.26 -14.82 21.41
N LEU A 221 4.15 -15.51 20.72
CA LEU A 221 4.73 -16.77 21.18
C LEU A 221 6.10 -16.57 21.83
N GLY A 222 6.41 -17.43 22.80
CA GLY A 222 7.69 -17.43 23.52
C GLY A 222 8.77 -18.24 22.79
N SER A 223 9.72 -18.77 23.57
CA SER A 223 10.78 -19.65 23.05
C SER A 223 10.25 -21.00 22.56
N ASP A 224 9.06 -21.39 23.01
CA ASP A 224 8.30 -22.60 22.67
C ASP A 224 7.53 -22.47 21.33
N PHE A 225 7.75 -21.40 20.56
CA PHE A 225 6.96 -21.13 19.36
C PHE A 225 6.94 -22.29 18.37
N LYS A 226 8.02 -23.08 18.25
CA LYS A 226 8.09 -24.24 17.35
C LYS A 226 7.05 -25.30 17.71
N ASP A 227 6.95 -25.65 18.99
CA ASP A 227 5.98 -26.63 19.48
C ASP A 227 4.55 -26.14 19.31
N VAL A 228 4.30 -24.84 19.58
CA VAL A 228 3.00 -24.23 19.37
C VAL A 228 2.62 -24.20 17.88
N LEU A 229 3.55 -23.91 16.97
CA LEU A 229 3.27 -23.96 15.53
C LEU A 229 2.92 -25.40 15.10
N LEU A 230 3.66 -26.41 15.55
CA LEU A 230 3.40 -27.83 15.26
C LEU A 230 2.04 -28.32 15.78
N SER A 231 1.52 -27.72 16.85
CA SER A 231 0.18 -28.05 17.35
C SER A 231 -0.95 -27.54 16.43
N HIS A 232 -0.66 -26.60 15.52
CA HIS A 232 -1.65 -26.01 14.60
C HIS A 232 -1.38 -26.38 13.12
N ILE A 233 -0.14 -26.70 12.78
CA ILE A 233 0.35 -26.92 11.42
C ILE A 233 0.97 -28.32 11.36
N GLU A 234 0.72 -29.07 10.28
CA GLU A 234 1.41 -30.34 10.07
C GLU A 234 2.90 -30.14 9.86
N ALA A 235 3.74 -31.04 10.38
CA ALA A 235 5.19 -30.91 10.24
C ALA A 235 5.62 -30.82 8.77
N SER A 236 4.96 -31.53 7.86
CA SER A 236 5.20 -31.47 6.41
C SER A 236 4.82 -30.15 5.73
N GLU A 237 4.02 -29.31 6.40
CA GLU A 237 3.62 -27.99 5.91
C GLU A 237 4.41 -26.85 6.55
N LEU A 238 5.14 -27.12 7.64
CA LEU A 238 5.96 -26.13 8.34
C LEU A 238 7.43 -26.24 7.89
N PRO A 239 8.11 -25.13 7.51
CA PRO A 239 9.52 -25.17 7.16
C PRO A 239 10.38 -25.72 8.30
N GLU A 240 11.40 -26.50 7.97
CA GLU A 240 12.31 -27.13 8.92
C GLU A 240 12.98 -26.12 9.87
N PHE A 241 13.37 -24.95 9.34
CA PHE A 241 13.93 -23.85 10.13
C PHE A 241 13.01 -23.43 11.30
N TYR A 242 11.69 -23.49 11.09
CA TYR A 242 10.66 -23.16 12.07
C TYR A 242 10.15 -24.36 12.87
N GLY A 243 10.78 -25.54 12.73
CA GLY A 243 10.50 -26.73 13.54
C GLY A 243 9.71 -27.83 12.85
N GLY A 244 9.35 -27.66 11.57
CA GLY A 244 8.70 -28.72 10.80
C GLY A 244 9.68 -29.63 10.08
N THR A 245 9.23 -30.19 8.95
CA THR A 245 10.01 -31.08 8.07
C THR A 245 9.92 -30.66 6.61
N ARG A 246 9.30 -29.51 6.30
CA ARG A 246 9.21 -29.00 4.93
C ARG A 246 10.52 -28.34 4.53
N THR A 247 11.02 -28.70 3.36
CA THR A 247 12.17 -28.06 2.71
C THR A 247 11.76 -27.42 1.40
N GLY A 248 12.45 -26.35 1.03
CA GLY A 248 12.33 -25.70 -0.27
C GLY A 248 13.09 -26.44 -1.37
N LYS A 249 13.31 -25.74 -2.48
CA LYS A 249 14.23 -26.20 -3.53
C LYS A 249 15.61 -26.53 -2.95
N ASP A 250 16.23 -27.57 -3.48
CA ASP A 250 17.58 -28.04 -3.10
C ASP A 250 17.75 -28.35 -1.60
N GLY A 251 16.65 -28.64 -0.90
CA GLY A 251 16.68 -28.97 0.53
C GLY A 251 16.80 -27.76 1.45
N ASP A 252 16.53 -26.53 0.98
CA ASP A 252 16.60 -25.34 1.83
C ASP A 252 15.62 -25.43 3.01
N PRO A 253 16.09 -25.50 4.28
CA PRO A 253 15.23 -25.66 5.45
C PRO A 253 14.33 -24.43 5.70
N ARG A 254 14.63 -23.29 5.06
CA ARG A 254 13.86 -22.06 5.17
C ARG A 254 12.75 -21.92 4.13
N CYS A 255 12.71 -22.79 3.12
CA CYS A 255 11.79 -22.65 1.98
C CYS A 255 11.93 -21.29 1.26
N GLY A 256 13.16 -20.84 1.00
CA GLY A 256 13.46 -19.54 0.40
C GLY A 256 12.93 -19.33 -1.02
N ASP A 257 12.53 -20.40 -1.71
CA ASP A 257 11.82 -20.31 -3.00
C ASP A 257 10.35 -19.88 -2.85
N LYS A 258 9.81 -19.92 -1.62
CA LYS A 258 8.42 -19.57 -1.29
C LYS A 258 8.31 -18.42 -0.31
N ILE A 259 9.25 -18.32 0.63
CA ILE A 259 9.30 -17.29 1.66
C ILE A 259 10.45 -16.36 1.32
N ARG A 260 10.15 -15.07 1.15
CA ARG A 260 11.19 -14.06 0.94
C ARG A 260 11.81 -13.69 2.28
N PHE A 261 13.13 -13.84 2.36
CA PHE A 261 13.97 -13.42 3.48
C PHE A 261 14.76 -12.17 3.04
N PRO A 262 14.27 -10.96 3.36
CA PRO A 262 14.89 -9.73 2.90
C PRO A 262 16.36 -9.62 3.28
N THR A 263 17.12 -9.00 2.40
CA THR A 263 18.48 -8.53 2.66
C THR A 263 18.54 -7.02 2.45
N GLU A 264 19.69 -6.42 2.73
CA GLU A 264 19.96 -5.02 2.38
C GLU A 264 19.69 -4.76 0.88
N VAL A 265 19.05 -3.64 0.57
CA VAL A 265 18.76 -3.26 -0.81
C VAL A 265 20.03 -2.69 -1.45
N PRO A 266 20.53 -3.26 -2.56
CA PRO A 266 21.73 -2.73 -3.21
C PRO A 266 21.57 -1.27 -3.64
N LEU A 267 22.61 -0.47 -3.43
CA LEU A 267 22.63 0.97 -3.76
C LEU A 267 22.25 1.29 -5.21
N ARG A 268 22.48 0.37 -6.15
CA ARG A 268 22.07 0.53 -7.55
C ARG A 268 20.56 0.69 -7.77
N PHE A 269 19.74 0.27 -6.80
CA PHE A 269 18.29 0.44 -6.86
C PHE A 269 17.82 1.77 -6.25
N TYR A 270 18.71 2.48 -5.54
CA TYR A 270 18.33 3.73 -4.92
C TYR A 270 18.01 4.69 -6.04
N ALA A 271 16.76 5.15 -6.07
CA ALA A 271 16.40 6.20 -7.00
C ALA A 271 17.20 7.45 -6.60
N ALA A 272 17.81 8.11 -7.56
CA ALA A 272 18.21 9.50 -7.38
C ALA A 272 16.93 10.27 -7.02
N ARG A 273 16.74 10.62 -5.75
CA ARG A 273 15.55 11.35 -5.31
C ARG A 273 15.91 12.75 -4.90
N ASP A 274 14.97 13.65 -5.19
CA ASP A 274 14.85 15.02 -4.69
C ASP A 274 15.56 15.19 -3.33
N GLY A 275 16.72 15.83 -3.35
CA GLY A 275 17.59 15.95 -2.19
C GLY A 275 19.08 15.98 -2.54
N ASP A 276 19.50 15.28 -3.59
CA ASP A 276 20.86 15.43 -4.17
C ASP A 276 20.90 16.59 -5.18
N TYR A 277 20.32 17.73 -4.80
CA TYR A 277 20.67 18.98 -5.47
C TYR A 277 22.09 19.31 -5.03
N GLU A 278 23.06 19.28 -5.95
CA GLU A 278 24.41 19.79 -5.66
C GLU A 278 24.36 21.26 -5.19
N LYS A 279 23.26 21.99 -5.47
CA LYS A 279 23.06 23.38 -5.05
C LYS A 279 21.58 23.76 -4.94
N CYS A 280 21.15 24.20 -3.76
CA CYS A 280 19.97 25.07 -3.60
C CYS A 280 20.38 26.53 -3.82
N LEU A 281 19.66 27.25 -4.68
CA LEU A 281 19.98 28.63 -5.05
C LEU A 281 18.75 29.51 -4.84
N SER A 282 18.92 30.58 -4.06
CA SER A 282 17.90 31.62 -3.91
C SER A 282 18.16 32.73 -4.93
N VAL A 283 17.28 32.88 -5.90
CA VAL A 283 17.34 33.97 -6.89
C VAL A 283 16.30 35.02 -6.50
N GLY A 284 16.75 36.26 -6.25
CA GLY A 284 15.87 37.38 -5.93
C GLY A 284 14.95 37.75 -7.10
N LEU A 285 13.83 38.39 -6.80
CA LEU A 285 12.90 38.90 -7.81
C LEU A 285 13.64 39.81 -8.82
N GLY A 286 13.47 39.58 -10.12
CA GLY A 286 14.17 40.33 -11.18
C GLY A 286 15.66 39.97 -11.38
N SER A 287 16.17 38.92 -10.73
CA SER A 287 17.57 38.48 -10.85
C SER A 287 17.70 37.23 -11.75
N SER A 288 18.91 36.97 -12.26
CA SER A 288 19.24 35.75 -13.01
C SER A 288 20.43 35.02 -12.41
N PHE A 289 20.52 33.71 -12.63
CA PHE A 289 21.63 32.87 -12.18
C PHE A 289 22.14 32.02 -13.34
N THR A 290 23.47 31.94 -13.49
CA THR A 290 24.13 31.15 -14.54
C THR A 290 25.05 30.12 -13.90
N HIS A 291 24.96 28.86 -14.36
CA HIS A 291 25.86 27.78 -13.96
C HIS A 291 26.67 27.31 -15.16
N SER A 292 27.98 27.14 -14.98
CA SER A 292 28.90 26.66 -16.01
C SER A 292 29.42 25.29 -15.62
N LEU A 293 29.32 24.31 -16.54
CA LEU A 293 29.81 22.95 -16.38
C LEU A 293 30.97 22.72 -17.35
N HIS A 294 32.08 22.17 -16.86
CA HIS A 294 33.20 21.77 -17.70
C HIS A 294 33.04 20.30 -18.11
N VAL A 295 32.94 20.02 -19.42
CA VAL A 295 32.75 18.65 -19.95
C VAL A 295 34.07 18.16 -20.55
N GLU A 296 34.71 17.19 -19.91
CA GLU A 296 36.02 16.67 -20.31
C GLU A 296 35.97 15.70 -21.50
N THR A 297 34.83 15.03 -21.71
CA THR A 297 34.66 13.99 -22.74
C THR A 297 33.55 14.34 -23.73
N SER A 298 33.92 14.43 -25.00
CA SER A 298 32.98 14.66 -26.11
C SER A 298 31.97 13.49 -26.21
N GLY A 299 30.68 13.82 -26.39
CA GLY A 299 29.58 12.85 -26.44
C GLY A 299 28.84 12.62 -25.12
N SER A 300 29.24 13.31 -24.04
CA SER A 300 28.53 13.26 -22.76
C SER A 300 27.14 13.92 -22.86
N ILE A 301 26.13 13.30 -22.24
CA ILE A 301 24.77 13.85 -22.18
C ILE A 301 24.62 14.64 -20.88
N ILE A 302 24.26 15.92 -20.99
CA ILE A 302 23.91 16.75 -19.85
C ILE A 302 22.40 16.69 -19.67
N GLN A 303 21.95 16.33 -18.47
CA GLN A 303 20.53 16.30 -18.11
C GLN A 303 20.32 17.17 -16.87
N TYR A 304 19.34 18.08 -16.94
CA TYR A 304 18.96 18.95 -15.83
C TYR A 304 17.46 18.88 -15.57
N LEU A 305 17.07 19.06 -14.30
CA LEU A 305 15.68 19.14 -13.84
C LEU A 305 15.55 20.38 -12.95
N LEU A 306 14.61 21.27 -13.29
CA LEU A 306 14.34 22.48 -12.52
C LEU A 306 12.97 22.36 -11.85
N THR A 307 12.93 22.49 -10.52
CA THR A 307 11.69 22.43 -9.73
C THR A 307 11.55 23.68 -8.86
N TYR A 308 10.49 24.46 -9.08
CA TYR A 308 10.14 25.61 -8.24
C TYR A 308 9.29 25.16 -7.04
N SER A 309 9.63 25.58 -5.81
CA SER A 309 8.92 25.19 -4.58
C SER A 309 7.67 26.02 -4.26
N LEU A 310 7.16 26.82 -5.20
CA LEU A 310 6.16 27.84 -4.88
C LEU A 310 4.69 27.38 -4.89
N THR A 311 4.38 26.10 -5.16
CA THR A 311 3.01 25.76 -5.63
C THR A 311 2.31 24.58 -4.96
N TYR A 312 2.73 24.08 -3.79
CA TYR A 312 1.94 23.07 -3.03
C TYR A 312 1.25 23.63 -1.77
N SER A 313 1.92 24.55 -1.07
CA SER A 313 1.40 25.19 0.16
C SER A 313 0.28 26.20 -0.15
N LEU A 314 0.46 27.00 -1.20
CA LEU A 314 -0.49 28.04 -1.59
C LEU A 314 -1.75 27.45 -2.24
N THR A 315 -1.64 26.48 -3.13
CA THR A 315 -2.78 25.80 -3.75
C THR A 315 -3.62 25.07 -2.71
N TYR A 316 -3.04 24.25 -1.83
CA TYR A 316 -3.84 23.53 -0.85
C TYR A 316 -4.54 24.49 0.13
N SER A 317 -3.85 25.55 0.60
CA SER A 317 -4.46 26.48 1.54
C SER A 317 -5.50 27.41 0.89
N LEU A 318 -5.26 27.94 -0.32
CA LEU A 318 -6.23 28.79 -1.01
C LEU A 318 -7.44 27.98 -1.47
N THR A 319 -7.24 26.79 -2.05
CA THR A 319 -8.38 25.99 -2.55
C THR A 319 -9.26 25.57 -1.38
N TYR A 320 -8.68 25.09 -0.28
CA TYR A 320 -9.44 24.69 0.90
C TYR A 320 -10.13 25.88 1.59
N SER A 321 -9.44 27.03 1.71
CA SER A 321 -10.00 28.26 2.28
C SER A 321 -11.17 28.81 1.46
N LEU A 322 -11.04 28.87 0.14
CA LEU A 322 -12.08 29.40 -0.75
C LEU A 322 -13.28 28.46 -0.83
N THR A 323 -13.06 27.15 -0.95
CA THR A 323 -14.15 26.16 -0.97
C THR A 323 -14.90 26.16 0.37
N TYR A 324 -14.21 26.24 1.51
CA TYR A 324 -14.88 26.32 2.80
C TYR A 324 -15.72 27.61 2.94
N SER A 325 -15.17 28.75 2.52
CA SER A 325 -15.85 30.05 2.62
C SER A 325 -17.07 30.17 1.69
N LEU A 326 -16.98 29.64 0.46
CA LEU A 326 -18.04 29.76 -0.55
C LEU A 326 -19.14 28.70 -0.42
N THR A 327 -18.83 27.51 0.11
CA THR A 327 -19.82 26.42 0.24
C THR A 327 -20.42 26.29 1.64
N TYR A 328 -19.70 26.70 2.68
CA TYR A 328 -20.11 26.46 4.07
C TYR A 328 -20.57 27.71 4.84
N SER A 329 -20.23 28.92 4.38
CA SER A 329 -20.51 30.14 5.14
C SER A 329 -21.87 30.83 4.89
N PRO A 330 -22.63 30.60 3.79
CA PRO A 330 -23.95 31.20 3.64
C PRO A 330 -25.07 30.15 3.66
N THR A 331 -25.30 29.48 4.79
CA THR A 331 -26.68 29.05 5.13
C THR A 331 -27.45 30.26 5.64
N HIS A 332 -27.74 31.22 4.77
CA HIS A 332 -28.83 32.19 4.90
C HIS A 332 -28.94 33.03 3.62
N SER A 333 -29.50 32.46 2.55
CA SER A 333 -30.39 33.09 1.55
C SER A 333 -30.40 32.32 0.21
N PRO A 334 -31.54 32.24 -0.51
CA PRO A 334 -31.66 31.41 -1.70
C PRO A 334 -31.31 32.20 -2.96
N THR A 335 -30.16 31.92 -3.59
CA THR A 335 -29.89 32.33 -4.97
C THR A 335 -29.10 31.25 -5.70
N HIS A 336 -29.81 30.21 -6.13
CA HIS A 336 -29.30 29.22 -7.09
C HIS A 336 -29.34 29.83 -8.51
N SER A 337 -28.26 30.49 -8.93
CA SER A 337 -27.88 30.63 -10.35
C SER A 337 -26.51 31.31 -10.61
N PRO A 338 -25.98 32.24 -9.78
CA PRO A 338 -24.70 32.90 -10.11
C PRO A 338 -23.47 32.14 -9.60
N THR A 339 -23.60 31.38 -8.50
CA THR A 339 -22.47 30.74 -7.81
C THR A 339 -21.88 29.60 -8.62
N HIS A 340 -22.72 28.78 -9.26
CA HIS A 340 -22.26 27.63 -10.04
C HIS A 340 -21.54 28.04 -11.35
N LEU A 341 -21.94 29.16 -11.96
CA LEU A 341 -21.27 29.71 -13.13
C LEU A 341 -19.91 30.33 -12.78
N LEU A 342 -19.81 31.03 -11.64
CA LEU A 342 -18.57 31.63 -11.18
C LEU A 342 -17.56 30.58 -10.72
N THR A 343 -17.99 29.55 -9.99
CA THR A 343 -17.12 28.44 -9.58
C THR A 343 -16.65 27.66 -10.80
N HIS A 344 -17.52 27.34 -11.76
CA HIS A 344 -17.13 26.63 -12.97
C HIS A 344 -16.17 27.45 -13.84
N LEU A 345 -16.37 28.76 -13.99
CA LEU A 345 -15.45 29.65 -14.72
C LEU A 345 -14.08 29.77 -14.03
N LEU A 346 -14.04 29.90 -12.70
CA LEU A 346 -12.79 29.99 -11.95
C LEU A 346 -12.03 28.66 -11.93
N THR A 347 -12.72 27.53 -11.75
CA THR A 347 -12.08 26.21 -11.81
C THR A 347 -11.57 25.95 -13.22
N HIS A 348 -12.32 26.31 -14.26
CA HIS A 348 -11.86 26.16 -15.64
C HIS A 348 -10.68 27.08 -15.97
N LEU A 349 -10.68 28.35 -15.56
CA LEU A 349 -9.55 29.28 -15.76
C LEU A 349 -8.29 28.86 -14.99
N LEU A 350 -8.43 28.48 -13.71
CA LEU A 350 -7.30 28.01 -12.91
C LEU A 350 -6.75 26.69 -13.44
N THR A 351 -7.61 25.77 -13.88
CA THR A 351 -7.18 24.49 -14.43
C THR A 351 -6.52 24.72 -15.79
N HIS A 352 -7.05 25.57 -16.67
CA HIS A 352 -6.47 25.84 -18.00
C HIS A 352 -5.13 26.59 -17.91
N SER A 353 -5.01 27.60 -17.03
CA SER A 353 -3.73 28.29 -16.80
C SER A 353 -2.69 27.41 -16.10
N LEU A 354 -3.11 26.47 -15.24
CA LEU A 354 -2.21 25.49 -14.62
C LEU A 354 -1.86 24.31 -15.55
N SER A 355 -2.72 23.95 -16.50
CA SER A 355 -2.38 23.03 -17.59
C SER A 355 -1.27 23.64 -18.46
N GLU A 356 -1.38 24.93 -18.83
CA GLU A 356 -0.32 25.63 -19.59
C GLU A 356 1.00 25.78 -18.82
N LEU A 357 0.96 25.83 -17.48
CA LEU A 357 2.15 25.86 -16.62
C LEU A 357 2.71 24.47 -16.27
N SER A 358 1.89 23.42 -16.24
CA SER A 358 2.32 22.03 -15.97
C SER A 358 2.69 21.25 -17.24
N GLU A 359 2.25 21.70 -18.41
CA GLU A 359 2.65 21.17 -19.72
C GLU A 359 3.77 21.96 -20.41
N CYS A 360 4.39 22.95 -19.75
CA CYS A 360 5.70 23.46 -20.20
C CYS A 360 6.81 22.45 -19.90
N ARG A 361 6.75 21.28 -20.54
CA ARG A 361 7.94 20.50 -20.90
C ARG A 361 8.62 21.24 -22.05
N THR A 362 9.42 22.25 -21.76
CA THR A 362 10.49 22.63 -22.69
C THR A 362 11.58 21.59 -22.61
N GLY A 363 11.33 20.42 -23.22
CA GLY A 363 12.40 19.53 -23.63
C GLY A 363 13.13 20.20 -24.79
N ILE A 364 14.13 21.03 -24.50
CA ILE A 364 15.05 21.50 -25.53
C ILE A 364 16.03 20.36 -25.77
N ILE A 365 15.83 19.60 -26.84
CA ILE A 365 16.88 18.73 -27.39
C ILE A 365 17.84 19.64 -28.16
N VAL A 366 18.99 19.94 -27.55
CA VAL A 366 20.07 20.62 -28.26
C VAL A 366 20.86 19.58 -29.04
N HIS A 367 20.72 19.58 -30.37
CA HIS A 367 21.68 18.90 -31.23
C HIS A 367 22.94 19.74 -31.30
N THR A 368 24.02 19.29 -30.66
CA THR A 368 25.32 19.92 -30.79
C THR A 368 25.94 19.50 -32.13
N GLN A 369 26.15 20.46 -33.03
CA GLN A 369 27.02 20.27 -34.19
C GLN A 369 28.49 20.45 -33.76
N PRO A 370 29.45 19.75 -34.39
CA PRO A 370 30.85 19.83 -33.99
C PRO A 370 31.43 21.20 -34.40
N ALA A 371 31.72 22.06 -33.41
CA ALA A 371 32.50 23.26 -33.64
C ALA A 371 34.00 22.96 -33.48
N ARG A 372 34.79 23.29 -34.52
CA ARG A 372 36.24 23.44 -34.40
C ARG A 372 36.52 24.76 -33.70
N GLY A 373 37.34 24.72 -32.65
CA GLY A 373 37.95 25.90 -32.05
C GLY A 373 37.13 26.52 -30.92
N ASP A 374 37.85 26.95 -29.88
CA ASP A 374 37.36 27.47 -28.61
C ASP A 374 36.23 28.49 -28.76
N GLN A 375 34.99 28.05 -28.52
CA GLN A 375 33.86 28.93 -28.24
C GLN A 375 33.07 28.40 -27.04
N TRP A 376 32.78 29.31 -26.11
CA TRP A 376 31.95 29.08 -24.94
C TRP A 376 30.50 29.44 -25.28
N GLU A 377 29.56 28.55 -24.97
CA GLU A 377 28.12 28.86 -25.05
C GLU A 377 27.61 29.39 -23.69
N HIS A 378 26.91 30.53 -23.72
CA HIS A 378 26.31 31.16 -22.55
C HIS A 378 24.78 31.02 -22.61
N HIS A 379 24.18 30.53 -21.52
CA HIS A 379 22.72 30.48 -21.38
C HIS A 379 22.26 31.36 -20.21
N THR A 380 21.31 32.25 -20.49
CA THR A 380 20.71 33.16 -19.50
C THR A 380 19.24 32.83 -19.34
N MET A 381 18.81 32.54 -18.11
CA MET A 381 17.39 32.46 -17.77
C MET A 381 16.90 33.81 -17.25
N VAL A 382 15.81 34.31 -17.82
CA VAL A 382 15.07 35.48 -17.34
C VAL A 382 13.74 34.99 -16.77
N VAL A 383 13.46 35.31 -15.51
CA VAL A 383 12.18 35.03 -14.87
C VAL A 383 11.21 36.14 -15.30
N PRO A 384 10.11 35.83 -16.00
CA PRO A 384 9.13 36.85 -16.40
C PRO A 384 8.39 37.41 -15.17
N ASP A 385 7.96 38.67 -15.28
CA ASP A 385 7.29 39.46 -14.21
C ASP A 385 6.00 38.84 -13.66
#